data_AF-A0A2Z5BSL3-F1
#
_entry.id   AF-A0A2Z5BSL3-F1
#
_cell.length_a   1.000
_cell.length_b   1.000
_cell.length_c   1.000
_cell.angle_alpha   90.00
_cell.angle_beta   90.00
_cell.angle_gamma   90.00
#
_symmetry.space_group_name_H-M   'P 1'
#
loop_
_entity.id
_entity.type
_entity.pdbx_description
1 polymer ?
#
loop_
_entity_poly.entity_id
_entity_poly.type
_entity_poly.pdbx_seq_one_letter_code
_entity_poly.pdbx_strand_id
1 'polypeptide(L)'
;MGLAITPDVIGADEDLAREVLAEARSIAPCIFTLDETSEERKTAVSILKRIYADVEDRGSRMVKSERIGSAGVDYADVVSAFDGSRTRALRSLCASTVASGLPVGSFPLERPISRLWPDRGC
;
A
#
# COMPACT_ATOMS: atom_id res chain seq x y z
N MET A 1 -3.41 -26.40 -2.67
CA MET A 1 -2.20 -25.57 -2.88
C MET A 1 -2.68 -24.33 -3.59
N GLY A 2 -2.77 -23.20 -2.88
CA GLY A 2 -3.28 -21.96 -3.49
C GLY A 2 -2.35 -21.51 -4.60
N LEU A 3 -2.89 -21.24 -5.79
CA LEU A 3 -2.14 -20.67 -6.89
C LEU A 3 -1.57 -19.34 -6.40
N ALA A 4 -0.26 -19.12 -6.47
CA ALA A 4 0.30 -17.81 -6.14
C ALA A 4 -0.18 -16.77 -7.18
N ILE A 5 -0.21 -15.48 -6.82
CA ILE A 5 -0.38 -14.42 -7.82
C ILE A 5 0.86 -14.44 -8.72
N THR A 6 0.69 -14.89 -9.96
CA THR A 6 1.76 -15.00 -10.95
C THR A 6 1.73 -13.81 -11.92
N PRO A 7 2.87 -13.46 -12.55
CA PRO A 7 2.97 -12.29 -13.41
C PRO A 7 2.02 -12.33 -14.62
N ASP A 8 1.70 -13.51 -15.15
CA ASP A 8 0.75 -13.72 -16.25
C ASP A 8 -0.68 -13.25 -15.93
N VAL A 9 -1.03 -13.17 -14.64
CA VAL A 9 -2.35 -12.72 -14.21
C VAL A 9 -2.46 -11.19 -14.27
N ILE A 10 -1.33 -10.47 -14.27
CA ILE A 10 -1.29 -9.01 -14.09
C ILE A 10 -1.08 -8.29 -15.43
N GLY A 11 -0.18 -8.77 -16.28
CA GLY A 11 0.22 -8.05 -17.49
C GLY A 11 0.88 -8.93 -18.54
N ALA A 12 1.15 -8.33 -19.72
CA ALA A 12 1.77 -9.01 -20.85
C ALA A 12 3.31 -8.97 -20.79
N ASP A 13 3.89 -7.91 -20.21
CA ASP A 13 5.31 -7.78 -19.95
C ASP A 13 5.66 -8.47 -18.61
N GLU A 14 6.41 -9.57 -18.71
CA GLU A 14 6.76 -10.39 -17.55
C GLU A 14 7.74 -9.66 -16.62
N ASP A 15 8.67 -8.86 -17.16
CA ASP A 15 9.68 -8.16 -16.36
C ASP A 15 9.02 -7.04 -15.55
N LEU A 16 8.16 -6.25 -16.19
CA LEU A 16 7.38 -5.21 -15.51
C LEU A 16 6.43 -5.82 -14.47
N ALA A 17 5.74 -6.90 -14.81
CA ALA A 17 4.84 -7.58 -13.87
C ALA A 17 5.61 -8.13 -12.66
N ARG A 18 6.82 -8.66 -12.85
CA ARG A 18 7.69 -9.14 -11.76
C ARG A 18 8.15 -8.00 -10.86
N GLU A 19 8.49 -6.85 -11.41
CA GLU A 19 8.90 -5.67 -10.65
C GLU A 19 7.74 -5.14 -9.78
N VAL A 20 6.54 -5.00 -10.38
CA VAL A 20 5.31 -4.63 -9.66
C VAL A 20 5.01 -5.63 -8.54
N LEU A 21 5.17 -6.94 -8.80
CA LEU A 21 4.97 -7.98 -7.78
C LEU A 21 6.00 -7.93 -6.65
N ALA A 22 7.26 -7.63 -6.96
CA ALA A 22 8.31 -7.49 -5.97
C ALA A 22 7.98 -6.34 -5.00
N GLU A 23 7.52 -5.20 -5.52
CA GLU A 23 7.13 -4.05 -4.70
C GLU A 23 5.83 -4.31 -3.92
N ALA A 24 4.84 -4.95 -4.54
CA ALA A 24 3.64 -5.37 -3.83
C ALA A 24 3.94 -6.30 -2.63
N ARG A 25 4.96 -7.15 -2.77
CA ARG A 25 5.43 -8.04 -1.70
C ARG A 25 6.10 -7.30 -0.55
N SER A 26 6.79 -6.19 -0.82
CA SER A 26 7.38 -5.35 0.22
C SER A 26 6.29 -4.64 1.05
N ILE A 27 5.21 -4.21 0.39
CA ILE A 27 4.13 -3.42 1.01
C ILE A 27 3.11 -4.30 1.75
N ALA A 28 2.72 -5.42 1.14
CA ALA A 28 1.58 -6.23 1.56
C ALA A 28 1.81 -7.73 1.27
N PRO A 29 2.71 -8.40 2.01
CA PRO A 29 3.07 -9.80 1.74
C PRO A 29 1.90 -10.78 1.91
N CYS A 30 0.86 -10.40 2.67
CA CYS A 30 -0.30 -11.23 2.92
C CYS A 30 -1.12 -11.56 1.65
N ILE A 31 -1.07 -10.71 0.62
CA ILE A 31 -1.92 -10.86 -0.57
C ILE A 31 -1.57 -12.13 -1.36
N PHE A 32 -0.33 -12.61 -1.20
CA PHE A 32 0.17 -13.85 -1.79
C PHE A 32 -0.29 -15.11 -1.04
N THR A 33 -0.85 -14.95 0.16
CA THR A 33 -1.39 -16.04 0.99
C THR A 33 -2.92 -16.12 0.96
N LEU A 34 -3.59 -15.20 0.25
CA LEU A 34 -5.04 -15.17 0.15
C LEU A 34 -5.58 -16.33 -0.70
N ASP A 35 -6.72 -16.87 -0.29
CA ASP A 35 -7.40 -17.95 -0.99
C ASP A 35 -7.81 -17.52 -2.40
N GLU A 36 -7.73 -18.44 -3.35
CA GLU A 36 -8.02 -18.17 -4.76
C GLU A 36 -9.47 -17.75 -5.01
N THR A 37 -10.37 -18.25 -4.16
CA THR A 37 -11.80 -17.98 -4.24
C THR A 37 -12.22 -16.71 -3.49
N SER A 38 -11.32 -16.10 -2.69
CA SER A 38 -11.65 -14.92 -1.89
C SER A 38 -11.83 -13.67 -2.78
N GLU A 39 -12.87 -12.89 -2.47
CA GLU A 39 -13.09 -11.56 -3.06
C GLU A 39 -11.94 -10.59 -2.75
N GLU A 40 -11.22 -10.79 -1.64
CA GLU A 40 -10.06 -9.98 -1.25
C GLU A 40 -8.91 -10.17 -2.25
N ARG A 41 -8.71 -11.40 -2.72
CA ARG A 41 -7.70 -11.71 -3.73
C ARG A 41 -8.06 -11.10 -5.07
N LYS A 42 -9.32 -11.21 -5.50
CA LYS A 42 -9.80 -10.56 -6.73
C LYS A 42 -9.61 -9.05 -6.65
N THR A 43 -9.86 -8.46 -5.49
CA THR A 43 -9.62 -7.05 -5.21
C THR A 43 -8.12 -6.71 -5.33
N ALA A 44 -7.24 -7.48 -4.68
CA ALA A 44 -5.79 -7.30 -4.79
C ALA A 44 -5.30 -7.38 -6.25
N VAL A 45 -5.74 -8.39 -7.00
CA VAL A 45 -5.40 -8.55 -8.43
C VAL A 45 -5.87 -7.36 -9.25
N SER A 46 -7.08 -6.84 -9.02
CA SER A 46 -7.59 -5.68 -9.75
C SER A 46 -6.77 -4.40 -9.47
N ILE A 47 -6.33 -4.20 -8.23
CA ILE A 47 -5.44 -3.10 -7.85
C ILE A 47 -4.09 -3.25 -8.57
N LEU A 48 -3.51 -4.45 -8.56
CA LEU A 48 -2.22 -4.71 -9.21
C LEU A 48 -2.29 -4.54 -10.73
N LYS A 49 -3.36 -4.99 -11.38
CA LYS A 49 -3.60 -4.75 -12.82
C LYS A 49 -3.67 -3.26 -13.15
N ARG A 50 -4.33 -2.48 -12.29
CA ARG A 50 -4.43 -1.04 -12.49
C ARG A 50 -3.08 -0.34 -12.30
N ILE A 51 -2.27 -0.80 -11.35
CA ILE A 51 -0.90 -0.31 -11.16
C ILE A 51 -0.05 -0.65 -12.39
N TYR A 52 -0.10 -1.89 -12.86
CA TYR A 52 0.61 -2.32 -14.06
C TYR A 52 0.22 -1.47 -15.28
N ALA A 53 -1.07 -1.28 -15.54
CA ALA A 53 -1.55 -0.45 -16.65
C ALA A 53 -1.11 1.02 -16.54
N ASP A 54 -1.12 1.58 -15.32
CA ASP A 54 -0.62 2.94 -15.08
C ASP A 54 0.89 3.05 -15.34
N VAL A 55 1.68 2.04 -14.97
CA VAL A 55 3.13 2.04 -15.23
C VAL A 55 3.42 1.83 -16.72
N GLU A 56 2.70 0.94 -17.39
CA GLU A 56 2.83 0.67 -18.82
C GLU A 56 2.50 1.92 -19.67
N ASP A 57 1.42 2.64 -19.37
CA ASP A 57 1.04 3.89 -20.03
C ASP A 57 2.09 5.00 -19.81
N ARG A 58 2.68 5.06 -18.60
CA ARG A 58 3.72 6.04 -18.25
C ARG A 58 5.09 5.70 -18.82
N GLY A 59 5.42 4.41 -18.97
CA GLY A 59 6.69 3.93 -19.52
C GLY A 59 6.94 4.42 -20.95
N SER A 60 5.87 4.63 -21.74
CA SER A 60 5.96 5.21 -23.09
C SER A 60 6.17 6.72 -23.11
N ARG A 61 5.99 7.41 -21.98
CA ARG A 61 6.02 8.89 -21.85
C ARG A 61 7.11 9.40 -20.90
N MET A 62 8.14 8.60 -20.59
CA MET A 62 9.16 8.93 -19.57
C MET A 62 9.83 10.30 -19.78
N VAL A 63 9.24 11.33 -19.16
CA VAL A 63 9.92 12.58 -18.80
C VAL A 63 10.66 12.27 -17.51
N LYS A 64 11.98 12.12 -17.64
CA LYS A 64 12.90 11.64 -16.59
C LYS A 64 12.83 12.47 -15.29
N SER A 65 12.41 13.72 -15.39
CA SER A 65 12.21 14.62 -14.25
C SER A 65 11.45 15.85 -14.73
N GLU A 66 10.33 16.19 -14.08
CA GLU A 66 9.67 17.48 -14.29
C GLU A 66 9.83 18.29 -13.00
N ARG A 67 10.43 19.48 -13.10
CA ARG A 67 10.72 20.37 -11.97
C ARG A 67 9.90 21.65 -12.12
N ILE A 68 9.02 21.90 -11.15
CA ILE A 68 8.29 23.17 -11.01
C ILE A 68 8.89 23.89 -9.80
N GLY A 69 9.77 24.86 -10.05
CA GLY A 69 10.48 25.58 -8.99
C GLY A 69 11.47 24.68 -8.22
N SER A 70 11.38 24.64 -6.90
CA SER A 70 12.21 23.76 -6.05
C SER A 70 11.65 22.36 -5.86
N ALA A 71 10.43 22.09 -6.33
CA ALA A 71 9.83 20.75 -6.27
C ALA A 71 10.19 19.96 -7.54
N GLY A 72 10.79 18.79 -7.35
CA GLY A 72 11.04 17.81 -8.41
C GLY A 72 10.18 16.59 -8.19
N VAL A 73 9.67 16.00 -9.28
CA VAL A 73 8.95 14.73 -9.23
C VAL A 73 9.63 13.76 -10.20
N ASP A 74 10.13 12.65 -9.66
CA ASP A 74 10.70 11.54 -10.41
C ASP A 74 9.59 10.51 -10.71
N TYR A 75 9.20 10.41 -11.97
CA TYR A 75 8.10 9.55 -12.44
C TYR A 75 8.56 8.19 -12.95
N ALA A 76 9.86 7.90 -12.88
CA ALA A 76 10.47 6.72 -13.49
C ALA A 76 10.43 5.46 -12.61
N ASP A 77 10.01 5.58 -11.35
CA ASP A 77 10.13 4.49 -10.38
C ASP A 77 8.79 3.78 -10.16
N VAL A 78 8.77 2.44 -10.29
CA VAL A 78 7.59 1.60 -10.03
C VAL A 78 7.02 1.89 -8.63
N VAL A 79 7.87 2.24 -7.67
CA VAL A 79 7.48 2.65 -6.31
C VAL A 79 6.49 3.83 -6.32
N SER A 80 6.64 4.80 -7.23
CA SER A 80 5.73 5.94 -7.37
C SER A 80 4.32 5.52 -7.76
N ALA A 81 4.17 4.43 -8.52
CA ALA A 81 2.87 3.92 -8.91
C ALA A 81 2.07 3.34 -7.73
N PHE A 82 2.75 2.95 -6.65
CA PHE A 82 2.13 2.44 -5.43
C PHE A 82 1.71 3.55 -4.44
N ASP A 83 2.09 4.80 -4.66
CA ASP A 83 1.93 5.86 -3.66
C ASP A 83 0.45 6.16 -3.29
N GLY A 84 0.26 6.68 -2.08
CA GLY A 84 -1.02 7.16 -1.57
C GLY A 84 -2.08 6.07 -1.38
N SER A 85 -3.16 6.16 -2.16
CA SER A 85 -4.38 5.36 -1.96
C SER A 85 -4.17 3.88 -2.25
N ARG A 86 -3.23 3.51 -3.14
CA ARG A 86 -3.00 2.13 -3.56
C ARG A 86 -2.25 1.33 -2.50
N THR A 87 -1.18 1.90 -1.94
CA THR A 87 -0.50 1.35 -0.75
C THR A 87 -1.48 1.15 0.40
N ARG A 88 -2.34 2.14 0.68
CA ARG A 88 -3.33 2.03 1.76
C ARG A 88 -4.35 0.91 1.49
N ALA A 89 -4.83 0.79 0.25
CA ALA A 89 -5.76 -0.26 -0.14
C ALA A 89 -5.14 -1.65 0.03
N LEU A 90 -3.91 -1.88 -0.47
CA LEU A 90 -3.21 -3.16 -0.31
C LEU A 90 -2.94 -3.49 1.16
N ARG A 91 -2.52 -2.52 1.97
CA ARG A 91 -2.35 -2.71 3.42
C ARG A 91 -3.66 -3.00 4.15
N SER A 92 -4.77 -2.40 3.71
CA SER A 92 -6.08 -2.64 4.33
C SER A 92 -6.55 -4.08 4.14
N LEU A 93 -6.26 -4.69 2.99
CA LEU A 93 -6.53 -6.11 2.73
C LEU A 93 -5.74 -7.01 3.70
N CYS A 94 -4.51 -6.62 4.07
CA CYS A 94 -3.73 -7.32 5.08
C CYS A 94 -4.20 -7.08 6.52
N ALA A 95 -4.67 -5.87 6.83
CA ALA A 95 -5.17 -5.56 8.17
C ALA A 95 -6.43 -6.37 8.52
N SER A 96 -7.29 -6.66 7.54
CA SER A 96 -8.46 -7.53 7.72
C SER A 96 -8.08 -8.95 8.16
N THR A 97 -6.97 -9.49 7.66
CA THR A 97 -6.44 -10.80 8.07
C THR A 97 -5.87 -10.81 9.49
N VAL A 98 -5.38 -9.66 9.99
CA VAL A 98 -4.77 -9.51 11.34
C VAL A 98 -5.82 -9.18 12.42
N ALA A 99 -7.12 -9.18 12.10
CA ALA A 99 -8.20 -8.96 13.07
C ALA A 99 -8.40 -10.10 14.10
N SER A 100 -7.38 -10.94 14.31
CA SER A 100 -7.30 -11.91 15.41
C SER A 100 -6.37 -11.37 16.50
N GLY A 101 -6.83 -10.39 17.28
CA GLY A 101 -6.10 -9.84 18.42
C GLY A 101 -5.58 -8.41 18.18
N LEU A 102 -6.48 -7.44 18.23
CA LEU A 102 -6.08 -6.04 18.35
C LEU A 102 -5.28 -5.85 19.66
N PRO A 103 -4.20 -5.05 19.68
CA PRO A 103 -3.54 -4.70 20.93
C PRO A 103 -4.52 -3.95 21.81
N VAL A 104 -4.91 -4.59 22.92
CA VAL A 104 -5.69 -3.94 23.97
C VAL A 104 -4.77 -2.92 24.64
N GLY A 105 -4.93 -1.65 24.25
CA GLY A 105 -4.30 -0.55 24.96
C GLY A 105 -4.83 -0.53 26.40
N SER A 106 -3.97 -0.84 27.36
CA SER A 106 -4.28 -0.66 28.78
C SER A 106 -4.06 0.81 29.14
N PHE A 107 -5.14 1.59 29.14
CA PHE A 107 -5.10 2.94 29.68
C PHE A 107 -5.23 2.84 31.22
N PRO A 108 -4.29 3.43 31.97
CA PRO A 108 -4.43 3.52 33.42
C PRO A 108 -5.75 4.22 33.78
N LEU A 109 -6.56 3.59 34.63
CA LEU A 109 -7.82 4.15 35.13
C LEU A 109 -7.61 5.28 36.15
N GLU A 110 -6.38 5.43 36.64
CA GLU A 110 -6.04 6.48 37.59
C GLU A 110 -5.77 7.78 36.82
N ARG A 111 -6.51 8.84 37.18
CA ARG A 111 -6.33 10.19 36.64
C ARG A 111 -5.35 10.98 37.51
N PRO A 112 -4.05 11.13 37.19
CA PRO A 112 -3.23 12.13 37.85
C PRO A 112 -3.24 13.40 37.01
N ILE A 113 -4.39 14.09 36.93
CA ILE A 113 -4.40 15.50 36.53
C ILE A 113 -5.20 16.27 37.55
N SER A 114 -4.64 16.37 38.75
CA SER A 114 -4.98 17.44 39.67
C SER A 114 -4.00 18.59 39.40
N ARG A 115 -4.47 19.59 38.64
CA ARG A 115 -3.85 20.92 38.43
C ARG A 115 -2.55 20.94 37.59
N LEU A 116 -2.72 21.01 36.27
CA LEU A 116 -1.65 21.42 35.34
C LEU A 116 -1.86 22.84 34.79
N TRP A 117 -2.84 23.61 35.31
CA TRP A 117 -3.03 25.01 34.92
C TRP A 117 -3.00 25.93 36.14
N PRO A 118 -2.03 26.88 36.23
CA PRO A 118 -2.12 27.96 37.19
C PRO A 118 -3.14 28.98 36.65
N ASP A 119 -4.31 29.07 37.30
CA ASP A 119 -5.19 30.22 37.17
C ASP A 119 -4.41 31.44 37.66
N ARG A 120 -3.98 32.31 36.74
CA ARG A 120 -3.47 33.62 37.12
C ARG A 120 -4.68 34.46 37.49
N GLY A 121 -4.78 34.79 38.77
CA GLY A 121 -5.79 35.70 39.30
C GLY A 121 -5.82 37.04 38.55
N CYS A 122 -7.03 37.56 38.41
CA CYS A 122 -7.34 38.96 38.16
C CYS A 122 -8.10 39.48 39.38
#